data_AF-A0A7K0R5G1-F1
#
_entry.id   AF-A0A7K0R5G1-F1
#
_cell.length_a   1.000
_cell.length_b   1.000
_cell.length_c   1.000
_cell.angle_alpha   90.00
_cell.angle_beta   90.00
_cell.angle_gamma   90.00
#
_symmetry.space_group_name_H-M   'P 1'
#
loop_
_entity.id
_entity.type
_entity.pdbx_description
1 polymer ?
#
loop_
_entity_poly.entity_id
_entity_poly.type
_entity_poly.pdbx_seq_one_letter_code
_entity_poly.pdbx_strand_id
1 'polypeptide(L)' 'MLDLLILEEIEPDVFHAGKLFDDPMNLYGGQVAAQALYAVGQTVSEERVPHSMHCYFLRAGD' A
#
# COMPACT_ATOMS: atom_id res chain seq x y z
N MET A 1 -3.69 -12.49 6.68
CA MET A 1 -2.46 -12.01 5.99
C MET A 1 -2.80 -11.31 4.67
N LEU A 2 -3.78 -11.78 3.89
CA LEU A 2 -4.25 -11.05 2.70
C LEU A 2 -5.05 -9.79 3.04
N ASP A 3 -5.66 -9.74 4.23
CA ASP A 3 -6.50 -8.63 4.69
C ASP A 3 -5.73 -7.30 4.86
N LEU A 4 -4.40 -7.36 4.94
CA LEU A 4 -3.50 -6.20 4.98
C LEU A 4 -3.45 -5.39 3.69
N LEU A 5 -3.72 -6.04 2.57
CA LEU A 5 -3.58 -5.41 1.25
C LEU A 5 -4.84 -4.63 0.88
N ILE A 6 -5.94 -4.85 1.59
CA ILE A 6 -7.19 -4.13 1.35
C ILE A 6 -7.09 -2.78 2.07
N LEU A 7 -7.04 -1.72 1.28
CA LEU A 7 -7.01 -0.36 1.77
C LEU A 7 -8.42 0.24 1.78
N GLU A 8 -8.67 1.11 2.74
CA GLU A 8 -9.88 1.92 2.78
C GLU A 8 -9.67 3.15 1.90
N GLU A 9 -10.51 3.37 0.89
CA GLU A 9 -10.53 4.63 0.14
C GLU A 9 -11.32 5.68 0.94
N ILE A 10 -10.65 6.75 1.34
CA ILE A 10 -11.24 7.80 2.20
C ILE A 10 -11.65 9.05 1.41
N GLU A 11 -10.99 9.29 0.26
CA GLU A 11 -11.32 10.30 -0.74
C GLU A 11 -10.92 9.74 -2.12
N PRO A 12 -11.39 10.32 -3.25
CA PRO A 12 -11.00 9.85 -4.58
C PRO A 12 -9.48 9.76 -4.74
N ASP A 13 -9.00 8.56 -5.04
CA ASP A 13 -7.58 8.22 -5.19
C ASP A 13 -6.73 8.38 -3.90
N VAL A 14 -7.37 8.50 -2.72
CA VAL A 14 -6.72 8.60 -1.41
C VAL A 14 -7.08 7.39 -0.55
N PHE A 15 -6.05 6.63 -0.17
CA PHE A 15 -6.21 5.35 0.52
C PHE A 15 -5.53 5.35 1.89
N HIS A 16 -6.19 4.74 2.88
CA HIS A 16 -5.68 4.55 4.23
C HIS A 16 -5.31 3.08 4.45
N ALA A 17 -4.05 2.85 4.83
CA ALA A 17 -3.56 1.55 5.26
C ALA A 17 -3.77 1.37 6.76
N GLY A 18 -4.47 0.30 7.16
CA GLY A 18 -4.64 -0.04 8.56
C GLY A 18 -3.32 -0.42 9.24
N LYS A 19 -3.21 -0.16 10.55
CA LYS A 19 -2.06 -0.56 11.37
C LYS A 19 -2.21 -2.02 11.80
N LEU A 20 -1.17 -2.84 11.62
CA LEU A 20 -1.23 -4.28 11.92
C LEU A 20 -0.74 -4.65 13.32
N PHE A 21 0.16 -3.84 13.87
CA PHE A 21 0.77 -4.08 15.17
C PHE A 21 0.78 -2.78 15.96
N ASP A 22 0.39 -2.87 17.23
CA ASP A 22 0.47 -1.75 18.18
C ASP A 22 1.90 -1.56 18.72
N ASP A 23 2.78 -2.56 18.53
CA ASP A 23 4.18 -2.48 18.94
C ASP A 23 5.00 -1.56 18.01
N PRO A 24 6.01 -0.85 18.54
CA PRO A 24 6.87 0.06 17.79
C PRO A 24 7.90 -0.72 16.95
N MET A 25 7.42 -1.47 15.96
CA MET A 25 8.26 -2.10 14.96
C MET A 25 8.21 -1.29 13.67
N ASN A 26 9.39 -1.12 13.06
CA ASN A 26 9.49 -0.49 11.76
C ASN A 26 8.60 -1.20 10.72
N LEU A 27 7.90 -0.43 9.90
CA LEU A 27 7.14 -0.98 8.78
C LEU A 27 8.04 -1.78 7.83
N TYR A 28 7.57 -2.96 7.43
CA TYR A 28 8.24 -3.77 6.42
C TYR A 28 8.06 -3.10 5.04
N GLY A 29 9.17 -2.82 4.35
CA GLY A 29 9.12 -2.14 3.05
C GLY A 29 8.26 -2.86 2.00
N GLY A 30 8.21 -4.20 2.04
CA GLY A 30 7.35 -4.98 1.14
C GLY A 30 5.86 -4.77 1.39
N GLN A 31 5.44 -4.51 2.64
CA GLN A 31 4.06 -4.16 2.96
C GLN A 31 3.70 -2.81 2.32
N VAL A 32 4.52 -1.79 2.55
CA VAL A 32 4.30 -0.44 2.00
C VAL A 32 4.25 -0.48 0.47
N ALA A 33 5.17 -1.20 -0.15
CA ALA A 33 5.23 -1.33 -1.60
C ALA A 33 4.01 -2.08 -2.18
N ALA A 34 3.55 -3.15 -1.54
CA ALA A 34 2.39 -3.91 -1.99
C ALA A 34 1.07 -3.13 -1.82
N GLN A 35 0.93 -2.41 -0.70
CA GLN A 35 -0.22 -1.53 -0.45
C GLN A 35 -0.26 -0.36 -1.45
N ALA A 36 0.89 0.28 -1.71
CA ALA A 36 0.97 1.33 -2.74
C ALA A 36 0.58 0.79 -4.13
N LEU A 37 1.02 -0.42 -4.49
CA LEU A 37 0.65 -1.04 -5.76
C LEU A 37 -0.84 -1.39 -5.82
N TYR A 38 -1.43 -1.84 -4.71
CA TYR A 38 -2.87 -2.08 -4.61
C TYR A 38 -3.67 -0.78 -4.83
N ALA A 39 -3.32 0.31 -4.14
CA ALA A 39 -3.95 1.61 -4.32
C ALA A 39 -3.93 2.06 -5.79
N VAL A 40 -2.76 1.97 -6.46
CA VAL A 40 -2.64 2.31 -7.89
C VAL A 40 -3.53 1.44 -8.77
N GLY A 41 -3.68 0.16 -8.44
CA GLY A 41 -4.58 -0.75 -9.16
C GLY A 41 -6.05 -0.32 -9.10
N GLN A 42 -6.48 0.31 -8.01
CA GLN A 42 -7.86 0.77 -7.84
C GLN A 42 -8.20 2.03 -8.66
N THR A 43 -7.19 2.77 -9.14
CA THR A 43 -7.38 4.03 -9.89
C THR A 43 -7.28 3.86 -11.40
N VAL A 44 -7.10 2.62 -11.87
CA VAL A 44 -6.97 2.28 -13.29
C VAL A 44 -7.99 1.23 -13.71
N SER A 45 -8.22 1.10 -15.02
CA SER A 45 -9.06 0.01 -15.56
C SER A 45 -8.48 -1.35 -15.17
N GLU A 46 -9.35 -2.32 -14.87
CA GLU A 46 -8.98 -3.71 -14.54
C GLU A 46 -8.14 -4.40 -15.63
N GLU A 47 -8.20 -3.93 -16.88
CA GLU A 47 -7.40 -4.44 -18.00
C GLU A 47 -5.91 -4.01 -17.91
N ARG A 48 -5.58 -3.03 -17.05
CA ARG A 48 -4.23 -2.48 -16.91
C ARG A 48 -3.47 -3.15 -15.78
N VAL A 49 -2.78 -4.23 -16.10
CA VAL A 49 -1.94 -4.97 -15.15
C VAL A 49 -0.59 -4.25 -14.93
N PRO A 50 -0.12 -4.09 -13.68
CA PRO A 50 1.20 -3.51 -13.42
C PRO A 50 2.33 -4.36 -14.01
N HIS A 51 3.24 -3.72 -14.75
CA HIS A 51 4.39 -4.41 -15.36
C HIS A 51 5.73 -4.03 -14.70
N SER A 52 5.80 -2.91 -13.99
CA SER A 52 6.97 -2.48 -13.22
C SER A 52 6.57 -1.48 -12.14
N MET A 53 7.40 -1.37 -11.09
CA MET A 53 7.25 -0.39 -10.02
C MET A 53 8.64 0.06 -9.58
N HIS A 54 8.80 1.38 -9.39
CA HIS A 54 10.00 1.98 -8.83
C HIS A 54 9.59 2.78 -7.61
N CYS A 55 10.26 2.55 -6.48
CA CYS A 55 10.00 3.28 -5.25
C CYS A 55 11.29 3.54 -4.50
N TYR A 56 11.27 4.56 -3.64
CA TYR A 56 12.34 4.91 -2.73
C TYR A 56 11.78 5.03 -1.32
N PHE A 57 12.40 4.33 -0.36
CA PHE A 57 12.08 4.49 1.05
C PHE A 57 12.91 5.64 1.62
N LEU A 58 12.26 6.75 1.94
CA LEU A 58 12.94 7.96 2.42
C LEU A 58 13.09 7.99 3.93
N ARG A 59 12.19 7.34 4.66
CA ARG A 59 12.15 7.28 6.13
C ARG A 59 11.70 5.89 6.58
N ALA A 60 12.12 5.49 7.76
CA ALA A 60 11.50 4.35 8.44
C ALA A 60 10.03 4.69 8.75
N GLY A 61 9.15 3.70 8.63
CA GLY A 61 7.74 3.84 9.02
C GLY A 61 7.52 3.38 10.46
N ASP A 62 6.53 4.00 11.11
CA ASP A 62 6.16 3.81 12.53
C ASP A 62 4.94 2.88 12.74
#